data_AF-X0UHT2-F1
#
_entry.id   AF-X0UHT2-F1
#
_cell.length_a   1.000
_cell.length_b   1.000
_cell.length_c   1.000
_cell.angle_alpha   90.00
_cell.angle_beta   90.00
_cell.angle_gamma   90.00
#
_symmetry.space_group_name_H-M   'P 1'
#
loop_
_entity.id
_entity.type
_entity.pdbx_description
1 polymer ?
#
loop_
_entity_poly.entity_id
_entity_poly.type
_entity_poly.pdbx_seq_one_letter_code
_entity_poly.pdbx_strand_id
1 'polypeptide(L)'
;DLLVLHGKVGGKATWSRGIFISYSGFTQEGLEAFSKGRPTNLIAVTGQDLYFVLEGGMPLDQMIRLKSRLTAEEGRVYVPVQELLFINYK
;
A
#
# COMPACT_ATOMS: atom_id res chain seq x y z
N ASP A 1 13.39 -2.26 6.96
CA ASP A 1 12.70 -0.94 6.95
C ASP A 1 11.19 -0.99 7.09
N LEU A 2 10.47 -1.82 6.33
CA LEU A 2 9.01 -1.91 6.46
C LEU A 2 8.54 -2.26 7.89
N LEU A 3 9.28 -3.14 8.60
CA LEU A 3 9.02 -3.46 10.02
C LEU A 3 9.21 -2.27 10.95
N VAL A 4 10.24 -1.48 10.69
CA VAL A 4 10.58 -0.29 11.48
C VAL A 4 9.48 0.75 11.31
N LEU A 5 8.99 0.94 10.08
CA LEU A 5 7.86 1.83 9.82
C LEU A 5 6.59 1.32 10.52
N HIS A 6 6.29 0.03 10.42
CA HIS A 6 5.14 -0.58 11.10
C HIS A 6 5.17 -0.31 12.61
N GLY A 7 6.31 -0.52 13.26
CA GLY A 7 6.47 -0.23 14.70
C GLY A 7 6.26 1.25 15.04
N LYS A 8 6.78 2.16 14.20
CA LYS A 8 6.61 3.61 14.41
C LYS A 8 5.16 4.05 14.26
N VAL A 9 4.44 3.52 13.27
CA VAL A 9 3.04 3.88 12.98
C VAL A 9 2.09 3.23 13.98
N GLY A 10 2.36 1.99 14.40
CA GLY A 10 1.59 1.30 15.44
C GLY A 10 1.63 1.99 16.81
N GLY A 11 2.68 2.79 17.08
CA GLY A 11 2.77 3.64 18.28
C GLY A 11 2.04 4.99 18.16
N LYS A 12 1.29 5.24 17.08
CA LYS A 12 0.48 6.46 16.87
C LYS A 12 -1.01 6.14 17.04
N ALA A 13 -1.86 7.13 16.81
CA ALA A 13 -3.30 6.93 16.86
C ALA A 13 -3.75 5.84 15.86
N THR A 14 -4.75 5.04 16.22
CA THR A 14 -5.22 3.89 15.43
C THR A 14 -5.63 4.27 13.99
N TRP A 15 -6.05 5.52 13.77
CA TRP A 15 -6.42 6.05 12.45
C TRP A 15 -5.22 6.51 11.60
N SER A 16 -4.01 6.57 12.18
CA SER A 16 -2.81 6.94 11.43
C SER A 16 -2.57 5.94 10.32
N ARG A 17 -2.17 6.42 9.14
CA ARG A 17 -1.77 5.58 8.01
C ARG A 17 -0.29 5.82 7.72
N GLY A 18 0.45 4.75 7.44
CA GLY A 18 1.82 4.84 6.97
C GLY A 18 1.91 4.50 5.48
N ILE A 19 2.73 5.23 4.74
CA ILE A 19 3.05 4.89 3.35
C ILE A 19 4.51 4.50 3.28
N PHE A 20 4.81 3.34 2.70
CA PHE A 20 6.17 2.92 2.38
C PHE A 20 6.36 2.90 0.87
N ILE A 21 7.30 3.70 0.38
CA ILE A 21 7.61 3.82 -1.04
C ILE A 21 8.93 3.09 -1.31
N SER A 22 8.93 2.16 -2.27
CA SER A 22 10.13 1.46 -2.72
C SER A 22 10.29 1.57 -4.23
N TYR A 23 11.42 2.13 -4.69
CA TYR A 23 11.74 2.15 -6.12
C TYR A 23 11.95 0.74 -6.67
N SER A 24 12.73 -0.09 -5.96
CA SER A 24 13.08 -1.46 -6.36
C SER A 24 11.97 -2.49 -6.10
N GLY A 25 10.81 -2.06 -5.57
CA GLY A 25 9.70 -2.95 -5.24
C GLY A 25 9.86 -3.67 -3.90
N PHE A 26 9.16 -4.80 -3.77
CA PHE A 26 9.08 -5.60 -2.54
C PHE A 26 9.26 -7.08 -2.86
N THR A 27 9.89 -7.82 -1.97
CA THR A 27 9.93 -9.28 -2.06
C THR A 27 8.60 -9.89 -1.60
N GLN A 28 8.24 -11.03 -2.16
CA GLN A 28 7.01 -11.73 -1.78
C GLN A 28 7.05 -12.13 -0.31
N GLU A 29 8.18 -12.65 0.18
CA GLU A 29 8.39 -13.03 1.57
C GLU A 29 8.22 -11.82 2.50
N GLY A 30 8.73 -10.66 2.08
CA GLY A 30 8.56 -9.41 2.79
C GLY A 30 7.09 -9.04 2.90
N LEU A 31 6.35 -9.03 1.79
CA LEU A 31 4.92 -8.70 1.78
C LEU A 31 4.07 -9.68 2.60
N GLU A 32 4.36 -10.97 2.52
CA GLU A 32 3.64 -12.00 3.26
C GLU A 32 3.83 -11.87 4.76
N ALA A 33 5.06 -11.55 5.21
CA ALA A 33 5.36 -11.32 6.62
C ALA A 33 4.55 -10.15 7.23
N PHE A 34 4.09 -9.20 6.41
CA PHE A 34 3.23 -8.09 6.85
C PHE A 34 1.74 -8.28 6.58
N SER A 35 1.38 -9.14 5.63
CA SER A 35 -0.03 -9.41 5.30
C SER A 35 -0.64 -10.48 6.22
N LYS A 36 0.18 -11.36 6.81
CA LYS A 36 -0.30 -12.44 7.70
C LYS A 36 -0.25 -12.03 9.18
N GLY A 37 -1.43 -11.99 9.82
CA GLY A 37 -1.56 -12.07 11.28
C GLY A 37 -1.53 -10.74 12.05
N ARG A 38 -1.53 -9.57 11.41
CA ARG A 38 -1.64 -8.27 12.09
C ARG A 38 -2.50 -7.28 11.30
N PRO A 39 -3.44 -6.56 11.95
CA PRO A 39 -4.06 -5.39 11.33
C PRO A 39 -2.96 -4.37 11.01
N THR A 40 -2.87 -3.99 9.74
CA THR A 40 -1.85 -3.08 9.25
C THR A 40 -2.51 -1.83 8.71
N ASN A 41 -2.00 -0.67 9.15
CA ASN A 41 -2.35 0.64 8.62
C ASN A 41 -1.30 1.15 7.64
N LEU A 42 -0.49 0.25 7.09
CA LEU A 42 0.52 0.55 6.08
C LEU A 42 0.01 0.32 4.67
N ILE A 43 0.45 1.18 3.75
CA ILE A 43 0.24 1.07 2.32
C ILE A 43 1.61 0.97 1.66
N ALA A 44 1.81 -0.07 0.85
CA ALA A 44 3.00 -0.21 0.03
C ALA A 44 2.80 0.40 -1.36
N VAL A 45 3.77 1.20 -1.79
CA VAL A 45 3.79 1.88 -3.09
C VAL A 45 5.13 1.59 -3.76
N THR A 46 5.09 1.21 -5.03
CA THR A 46 6.29 0.96 -5.83
C THR A 46 6.66 2.16 -6.70
N GLY A 47 7.88 2.17 -7.24
CA GLY A 47 8.28 3.15 -8.27
C GLY A 47 7.36 3.10 -9.49
N GLN A 48 6.87 1.92 -9.87
CA GLN A 48 5.91 1.74 -10.96
C GLN A 48 4.56 2.40 -10.67
N ASP A 49 4.06 2.28 -9.43
CA ASP A 49 2.83 2.94 -9.00
C ASP A 49 2.96 4.46 -9.07
N LEU A 50 4.10 5.00 -8.60
CA LEU A 50 4.36 6.44 -8.66
C LEU A 50 4.50 6.94 -10.10
N TYR A 51 5.23 6.21 -10.94
CA TYR A 51 5.35 6.54 -12.36
C TYR A 51 3.97 6.65 -13.01
N PHE A 52 3.10 5.68 -12.77
CA PHE A 52 1.74 5.69 -13.29
C PHE A 52 0.92 6.91 -12.82
N VAL A 53 1.04 7.27 -11.54
CA VAL A 53 0.39 8.47 -10.99
C VAL A 53 0.93 9.74 -11.61
N LEU A 54 2.25 9.86 -11.76
CA LEU A 54 2.92 11.05 -12.31
C LEU A 54 2.64 11.24 -13.79
N GLU A 55 2.47 10.15 -14.56
CA GLU A 55 2.03 10.18 -15.96
C GLU A 55 0.53 10.50 -16.13
N GLY A 56 -0.20 10.75 -15.02
CA GLY A 56 -1.61 11.13 -15.06
C GLY A 56 -2.57 9.95 -15.22
N GLY A 57 -2.12 8.70 -15.04
CA GLY A 57 -2.98 7.52 -15.11
C GLY A 57 -4.02 7.44 -13.99
N MET A 58 -3.73 8.02 -12.82
CA MET A 58 -4.66 8.20 -11.70
C MET A 58 -4.14 9.26 -10.72
N PRO A 59 -5.01 10.10 -10.13
CA PRO A 59 -4.64 10.99 -9.03
C PRO A 59 -4.04 10.24 -7.83
N LEU A 60 -3.00 10.81 -7.21
CA LEU A 60 -2.29 10.20 -6.08
C LEU A 60 -3.23 9.87 -4.91
N ASP A 61 -4.15 10.78 -4.60
CA ASP A 61 -5.13 10.62 -3.53
C ASP A 61 -6.11 9.48 -3.83
N GLN A 62 -6.52 9.32 -5.08
CA GLN A 62 -7.35 8.20 -5.51
C GLN A 62 -6.60 6.87 -5.34
N MET A 63 -5.34 6.78 -5.78
CA MET A 63 -4.53 5.56 -5.59
C MET A 63 -4.38 5.20 -4.11
N ILE A 64 -4.07 6.19 -3.26
CA ILE A 64 -3.93 5.98 -1.81
C ILE A 64 -5.25 5.49 -1.22
N ARG A 65 -6.39 6.09 -1.58
CA ARG A 65 -7.71 5.66 -1.08
C ARG A 65 -8.04 4.22 -1.48
N LEU A 66 -7.81 3.85 -2.74
CA LEU A 66 -8.09 2.51 -3.24
C LEU A 66 -7.20 1.46 -2.59
N LYS A 67 -5.87 1.69 -2.54
CA LYS A 67 -4.96 0.78 -1.84
C LYS A 67 -5.32 0.67 -0.36
N SER A 68 -5.66 1.79 0.29
CA SER A 68 -6.06 1.79 1.70
C SER A 68 -7.32 0.98 1.97
N ARG A 69 -8.30 1.03 1.05
CA ARG A 69 -9.53 0.23 1.13
C ARG A 69 -9.21 -1.25 0.97
N LEU A 70 -8.46 -1.63 -0.05
CA LEU A 70 -8.08 -3.03 -0.29
C LEU A 70 -7.24 -3.63 0.84
N THR A 71 -6.32 -2.86 1.42
CA THR A 71 -5.58 -3.33 2.59
C THR A 71 -6.50 -3.58 3.79
N ALA A 72 -7.54 -2.76 3.97
CA ALA A 72 -8.51 -2.96 5.04
C ALA A 72 -9.47 -4.13 4.77
N GLU A 73 -9.86 -4.35 3.52
CA GLU A 73 -10.82 -5.39 3.11
C GLU A 73 -10.16 -6.77 2.93
N GLU A 74 -9.00 -6.83 2.29
CA GLU A 74 -8.32 -8.06 1.87
C GLU A 74 -7.07 -8.38 2.72
N GLY A 75 -6.62 -7.46 3.57
CA GLY A 75 -5.38 -7.62 4.36
C GLY A 75 -4.09 -7.54 3.54
N ARG A 76 -4.18 -7.21 2.24
CA ARG A 76 -3.03 -7.09 1.33
C ARG A 76 -2.36 -5.73 1.49
N VAL A 77 -1.11 -5.72 1.96
CA VAL A 77 -0.33 -4.48 2.14
C VAL A 77 0.07 -3.84 0.82
N TYR A 78 0.22 -4.67 -0.22
CA TYR A 78 0.58 -4.25 -1.57
C TYR A 78 -0.41 -4.82 -2.58
N VAL A 79 -0.89 -3.93 -3.44
CA VAL A 79 -1.69 -4.24 -4.63
C VAL A 79 -1.13 -3.38 -5.78
N PRO A 80 -0.74 -3.94 -6.93
CA PRO A 80 -0.25 -3.15 -8.06
C PRO A 80 -1.29 -2.15 -8.56
N VAL A 81 -0.85 -0.96 -9.01
CA VAL A 81 -1.78 0.06 -9.52
C VAL A 81 -2.63 -0.43 -10.70
N GLN A 82 -2.12 -1.36 -11.51
CA GLN A 82 -2.83 -1.97 -12.62
C GLN A 82 -4.08 -2.74 -12.16
N GLU A 83 -4.00 -3.41 -11.01
CA GLU A 83 -5.14 -4.15 -10.43
C GLU A 83 -6.24 -3.18 -9.95
N LEU A 84 -5.85 -1.99 -9.49
CA LEU A 84 -6.80 -0.96 -9.06
C LEU A 84 -7.68 -0.46 -10.20
N LEU A 85 -7.13 -0.41 -11.43
CA LEU A 85 -7.89 0.00 -12.61
C LEU A 85 -9.03 -0.97 -12.87
N PHE A 86 -8.78 -2.27 -12.84
CA PHE A 86 -9.82 -3.29 -13.06
C PHE A 86 -10.93 -3.26 -12.02
N ILE A 87 -10.60 -2.92 -10.77
CA ILE A 87 -11.58 -2.85 -9.67
C ILE A 87 -12.49 -1.61 -9.81
N ASN A 88 -11.96 -0.48 -10.31
CA ASN A 88 -12.73 0.75 -10.50
C ASN A 88 -13.73 0.71 -11.67
N TYR A 89 -13.61 -0.25 -12.59
CA TYR A 89 -14.54 -0.43 -13.71
C TYR A 89 -15.73 -1.35 -13.39
N LYS A 90 -15.83 -1.88 -12.17
CA LYS A 90 -17.01 -2.58 -11.64
C LYS A 90 -17.83 -1.67 -10.75
#